data_AF-A0A1F8RD90-F1
#
_entry.id   AF-A0A1F8RD90-F1
#
_cell.length_a   1.000
_cell.length_b   1.000
_cell.length_c   1.000
_cell.angle_alpha   90.00
_cell.angle_beta   90.00
_cell.angle_gamma   90.00
#
_symmetry.space_group_name_H-M   'P 1'
#
loop_
_entity.id
_entity.type
_entity.pdbx_description
1 polymer ?
#
loop_
_entity_poly.entity_id
_entity_poly.type
_entity_poly.pdbx_seq_one_letter_code
_entity_poly.pdbx_strand_id
1 'polypeptide(L)'
;GSLPHTDPRRACSLVTRFLRDIPAWPQLPRRSFLENMYVQYSQGFPGAVVLPEEQRIYVDTATDFQKPLEELYAAYLDNDAGKYPVTRDYAAGLYAFLEQPGLMPRAVKGQVTGPLSWGLTVTDQNKRSILYDDVLGDAVPKLLKLKAAWQEKELSRISRNTIIFVDEPYMSAYGSVVASGAFARPEKVAEMIDEVFAGISGLKGLHCCGNTDWSVLLKTKLDILSFDA
;
A
#
# COMPACT_ATOMS: atom_id res chain seq x y z
N GLY A 1 -11.18 0.52 -0.98
CA GLY A 1 -11.14 1.03 0.41
C GLY A 1 -11.68 -0.01 1.36
N SER A 2 -11.49 0.18 2.66
CA SER A 2 -11.83 -0.82 3.68
C SER A 2 -13.34 -0.93 3.92
N LEU A 3 -13.84 -2.16 3.98
CA LEU A 3 -15.23 -2.47 4.33
C LEU A 3 -15.30 -3.42 5.54
N PRO A 4 -16.35 -3.34 6.37
CA PRO A 4 -16.48 -4.17 7.58
C PRO A 4 -16.90 -5.62 7.30
N HIS A 5 -16.94 -6.04 6.03
CA HIS A 5 -17.43 -7.34 5.61
C HIS A 5 -16.35 -8.42 5.80
N THR A 6 -16.80 -9.66 6.03
CA THR A 6 -15.93 -10.85 6.08
C THR A 6 -16.10 -11.74 4.84
N ASP A 7 -17.22 -11.63 4.12
CA ASP A 7 -17.47 -12.32 2.86
C ASP A 7 -17.06 -11.44 1.67
N PRO A 8 -16.02 -11.83 0.90
CA PRO A 8 -15.57 -11.09 -0.27
C PRO A 8 -16.62 -10.93 -1.38
N ARG A 9 -17.43 -11.96 -1.65
CA ARG A 9 -18.44 -11.89 -2.73
C ARG A 9 -19.54 -10.91 -2.38
N ARG A 10 -19.99 -10.91 -1.12
CA ARG A 10 -20.97 -9.95 -0.62
C ARG A 10 -20.44 -8.51 -0.69
N ALA A 11 -19.19 -8.29 -0.27
CA ALA A 11 -18.56 -6.98 -0.34
C ALA A 11 -18.46 -6.47 -1.79
N CYS A 12 -17.98 -7.30 -2.71
CA CYS A 12 -17.89 -6.95 -4.13
C CYS A 12 -19.25 -6.66 -4.76
N SER A 13 -20.28 -7.45 -4.43
CA SER A 13 -21.65 -7.23 -4.92
C SER A 13 -22.20 -5.86 -4.53
N LEU A 14 -21.92 -5.39 -3.31
CA LEU A 14 -22.32 -4.05 -2.86
C LEU A 14 -21.54 -2.96 -3.60
N VAL A 15 -20.22 -3.11 -3.71
CA VAL A 15 -19.36 -2.18 -4.45
C VAL A 15 -19.86 -2.02 -5.88
N THR A 16 -20.03 -3.10 -6.62
CA THR A 16 -20.40 -3.04 -8.05
C THR A 16 -21.85 -2.59 -8.26
N ARG A 17 -22.73 -2.84 -7.29
CA ARG A 17 -24.12 -2.36 -7.33
C ARG A 17 -24.21 -0.83 -7.19
N PHE A 18 -23.45 -0.24 -6.27
CA PHE A 18 -23.58 1.16 -5.87
C PHE A 18 -22.51 2.08 -6.47
N LEU A 19 -21.31 1.59 -6.77
CA LEU A 19 -20.19 2.34 -7.34
C LEU A 19 -19.94 1.91 -8.79
N ARG A 20 -20.86 2.26 -9.69
CA ARG A 20 -20.84 1.75 -11.07
C ARG A 20 -19.79 2.40 -11.97
N ASP A 21 -19.53 3.69 -11.80
CA ASP A 21 -18.62 4.43 -12.66
C ASP A 21 -17.15 4.23 -12.30
N ILE A 22 -16.85 4.23 -10.99
CA ILE A 22 -15.50 4.06 -10.45
C ILE A 22 -15.56 3.10 -9.24
N PRO A 23 -15.81 1.79 -9.48
CA PRO A 23 -15.76 0.81 -8.41
C PRO A 23 -14.35 0.70 -7.84
N ALA A 24 -14.26 0.59 -6.52
CA ALA A 24 -13.02 0.32 -5.81
C ALA A 24 -13.04 -1.10 -5.24
N TRP A 25 -12.00 -1.89 -5.47
CA TRP A 25 -11.97 -3.23 -4.86
C TRP A 25 -11.95 -3.11 -3.32
N PRO A 26 -12.70 -3.97 -2.60
CA PRO A 26 -12.84 -3.85 -1.15
C PRO A 26 -11.69 -4.54 -0.41
N GLN A 27 -11.06 -3.82 0.53
CA GLN A 27 -10.19 -4.43 1.54
C GLN A 27 -11.03 -4.91 2.71
N LEU A 28 -10.75 -6.10 3.23
CA LEU A 28 -11.59 -6.75 4.25
C LEU A 28 -10.78 -7.03 5.53
N PRO A 29 -10.32 -5.99 6.27
CA PRO A 29 -9.46 -6.18 7.43
C PRO A 29 -10.15 -6.96 8.58
N ARG A 30 -11.48 -7.07 8.58
CA ARG A 30 -12.22 -7.92 9.55
C ARG A 30 -12.26 -9.40 9.16
N ARG A 31 -11.88 -9.76 7.93
CA ARG A 31 -11.85 -11.16 7.46
C ARG A 31 -10.62 -11.91 7.98
N SER A 32 -9.44 -11.29 7.93
CA SER A 32 -8.18 -11.87 8.40
C SER A 32 -7.20 -10.77 8.76
N PHE A 33 -6.32 -11.07 9.72
CA PHE A 33 -5.16 -10.23 10.02
C PHE A 33 -4.26 -9.98 8.79
N LEU A 34 -4.21 -10.92 7.84
CA LEU A 34 -3.46 -10.75 6.59
C LEU A 34 -4.02 -9.63 5.69
N GLU A 35 -5.28 -9.23 5.86
CA GLU A 35 -5.89 -8.10 5.15
C GLU A 35 -5.79 -6.78 5.93
N ASN A 36 -5.13 -6.77 7.09
CA ASN A 36 -4.80 -5.52 7.78
C ASN A 36 -3.90 -4.67 6.86
N MET A 37 -4.14 -3.36 6.81
CA MET A 37 -3.39 -2.43 5.96
C MET A 37 -1.87 -2.55 6.10
N TYR A 38 -1.36 -2.80 7.31
CA TYR A 38 0.08 -2.91 7.58
C TYR A 38 0.67 -4.30 7.30
N VAL A 39 -0.18 -5.29 7.03
CA VAL A 39 0.21 -6.67 6.73
C VAL A 39 -0.02 -7.01 5.26
N GLN A 40 -1.08 -6.47 4.67
CA GLN A 40 -1.53 -6.79 3.31
C GLN A 40 -0.44 -6.67 2.25
N TYR A 41 0.40 -5.64 2.36
CA TYR A 41 1.44 -5.34 1.38
C TYR A 41 2.84 -5.77 1.83
N SER A 42 3.00 -6.39 3.01
CA SER A 42 4.30 -6.84 3.52
C SER A 42 4.81 -8.13 2.86
N GLN A 43 3.95 -8.88 2.17
CA GLN A 43 4.29 -10.15 1.53
C GLN A 43 5.46 -9.98 0.55
N GLY A 44 6.59 -10.64 0.84
CA GLY A 44 7.83 -10.58 0.05
C GLY A 44 8.85 -9.54 0.56
N PHE A 45 8.54 -8.75 1.58
CA PHE A 45 9.53 -7.84 2.14
C PHE A 45 10.69 -8.61 2.82
N PRO A 46 11.96 -8.20 2.63
CA PRO A 46 13.11 -8.85 3.24
C PRO A 46 12.98 -8.93 4.76
N GLY A 47 13.10 -10.15 5.31
CA GLY A 47 13.00 -10.40 6.75
C GLY A 47 11.60 -10.25 7.35
N ALA A 48 10.54 -10.00 6.57
CA ALA A 48 9.20 -9.86 7.13
C ALA A 48 8.68 -11.17 7.72
N VAL A 49 8.29 -11.11 8.99
CA VAL A 49 7.66 -12.20 9.74
C VAL A 49 6.24 -11.78 10.11
N VAL A 50 5.27 -12.56 9.65
CA VAL A 50 3.85 -12.37 9.97
C VAL A 50 3.39 -13.53 10.84
N LEU A 51 2.84 -13.22 12.01
CA LEU A 51 2.32 -14.17 12.98
C LEU A 51 0.80 -13.94 13.13
N PRO A 52 -0.05 -14.57 12.31
CA PRO A 52 -1.48 -14.29 12.29
C PRO A 52 -2.20 -14.57 13.62
N GLU A 53 -1.83 -15.65 14.30
CA GLU A 53 -2.41 -16.05 15.60
C GLU A 53 -2.09 -15.04 16.71
N GLU A 54 -0.94 -14.37 16.62
CA GLU A 54 -0.53 -13.31 17.56
C GLU A 54 -0.94 -11.91 17.10
N GLN A 55 -1.59 -11.80 15.92
CA GLN A 55 -1.90 -10.53 15.27
C GLN A 55 -0.68 -9.59 15.19
N ARG A 56 0.47 -10.16 14.86
CA ARG A 56 1.75 -9.45 14.88
C ARG A 56 2.47 -9.53 13.55
N ILE A 57 3.11 -8.43 13.18
CA ILE A 57 4.07 -8.34 12.09
C ILE A 57 5.33 -7.63 12.62
N TYR A 58 6.50 -8.10 12.20
CA TYR A 58 7.77 -7.42 12.40
C TYR A 58 8.75 -7.83 11.29
N VAL A 59 9.90 -7.15 11.23
CA VAL A 59 11.02 -7.54 10.36
C VAL A 59 12.13 -8.13 11.23
N ASP A 60 12.52 -9.36 10.98
CA ASP A 60 13.60 -10.02 11.70
C ASP A 60 14.95 -9.64 11.09
N THR A 61 15.60 -8.65 11.70
CA THR A 61 16.93 -8.20 11.27
C THR A 61 18.07 -9.01 11.84
N ALA A 62 17.79 -10.00 12.71
CA ALA A 62 18.80 -10.92 13.22
C ALA A 62 19.07 -12.09 12.26
N THR A 63 18.14 -12.34 11.33
CA THR A 63 18.33 -13.32 10.25
C THR A 63 19.03 -12.69 9.05
N ASP A 64 19.70 -13.52 8.24
CA ASP A 64 20.27 -13.06 6.98
C ASP A 64 19.15 -12.80 5.96
N PHE A 65 18.90 -11.52 5.67
CA PHE A 65 17.96 -11.05 4.67
C PHE A 65 18.64 -10.46 3.43
N GLN A 66 19.96 -10.65 3.25
CA GLN A 66 20.70 -10.08 2.11
C GLN A 66 20.18 -10.59 0.77
N LYS A 67 19.96 -11.90 0.64
CA LYS A 67 19.45 -12.47 -0.61
C LYS A 67 18.03 -12.00 -0.96
N PRO A 68 17.03 -12.04 -0.04
CA PRO A 68 15.72 -11.43 -0.30
C PRO A 68 15.80 -9.94 -0.66
N LEU A 69 16.72 -9.20 -0.04
CA LEU A 69 16.97 -7.79 -0.35
C LEU A 69 17.47 -7.64 -1.79
N GLU A 70 18.52 -8.37 -2.19
CA GLU A 70 19.04 -8.37 -3.57
C GLU A 70 17.94 -8.71 -4.59
N GLU A 71 17.10 -9.70 -4.30
CA GLU A 71 15.97 -10.09 -5.15
C GLU A 71 14.93 -8.96 -5.29
N LEU A 72 14.68 -8.19 -4.22
CA LEU A 72 13.82 -7.01 -4.26
C LEU A 72 14.41 -5.91 -5.12
N TYR A 73 15.69 -5.57 -4.93
CA TYR A 73 16.33 -4.52 -5.73
C TYR A 73 16.44 -4.91 -7.21
N ALA A 74 16.73 -6.18 -7.52
CA ALA A 74 16.73 -6.66 -8.89
C ALA A 74 15.35 -6.50 -9.55
N ALA A 75 14.27 -6.95 -8.88
CA ALA A 75 12.91 -6.79 -9.40
C ALA A 75 12.51 -5.31 -9.52
N TYR A 76 12.94 -4.47 -8.59
CA TYR A 76 12.72 -3.03 -8.63
C TYR A 76 13.39 -2.38 -9.84
N LEU A 77 14.66 -2.70 -10.11
CA LEU A 77 15.41 -2.18 -11.26
C LEU A 77 14.79 -2.61 -12.59
N ASP A 78 14.34 -3.87 -12.66
CA ASP A 78 13.69 -4.44 -13.86
C ASP A 78 12.21 -4.02 -13.99
N ASN A 79 11.64 -3.32 -13.00
CA ASN A 79 10.21 -3.07 -12.85
C ASN A 79 9.35 -4.37 -12.93
N ASP A 80 9.89 -5.49 -12.45
CA ASP A 80 9.24 -6.80 -12.45
C ASP A 80 8.27 -6.95 -11.25
N ALA A 81 7.16 -6.22 -11.34
CA ALA A 81 6.07 -6.29 -10.37
C ALA A 81 5.46 -7.69 -10.24
N GLY A 82 5.66 -8.57 -11.24
CA GLY A 82 5.16 -9.94 -11.24
C GLY A 82 5.78 -10.82 -10.15
N LYS A 83 6.98 -10.49 -9.65
CA LYS A 83 7.63 -11.18 -8.55
C LYS A 83 7.04 -10.87 -7.18
N TYR A 84 6.28 -9.78 -7.05
CA TYR A 84 5.76 -9.31 -5.77
C TYR A 84 4.22 -9.21 -5.75
N PRO A 85 3.48 -10.26 -6.11
CA PRO A 85 2.02 -10.23 -6.07
C PRO A 85 1.49 -10.08 -4.65
N VAL A 86 0.24 -9.64 -4.50
CA VAL A 86 -0.52 -9.79 -3.24
C VAL A 86 -1.43 -10.99 -3.40
N THR A 87 -1.14 -12.08 -2.68
CA THR A 87 -1.88 -13.34 -2.81
C THR A 87 -3.32 -13.26 -2.30
N ARG A 88 -4.14 -14.26 -2.66
CA ARG A 88 -5.57 -14.32 -2.31
C ARG A 88 -5.82 -14.31 -0.80
N ASP A 89 -4.90 -14.85 0.00
CA ASP A 89 -5.02 -14.84 1.46
C ASP A 89 -4.89 -13.43 2.06
N TYR A 90 -4.09 -12.58 1.41
CA TYR A 90 -3.84 -11.19 1.77
C TYR A 90 -4.82 -10.21 1.12
N ALA A 91 -5.57 -10.60 0.07
CA ALA A 91 -6.47 -9.69 -0.64
C ALA A 91 -7.69 -10.41 -1.23
N ALA A 92 -8.43 -11.17 -0.42
CA ALA A 92 -9.56 -11.97 -0.90
C ALA A 92 -10.62 -11.12 -1.63
N GLY A 93 -10.84 -9.87 -1.18
CA GLY A 93 -11.70 -8.91 -1.85
C GLY A 93 -11.24 -8.52 -3.25
N LEU A 94 -9.94 -8.36 -3.48
CA LEU A 94 -9.38 -8.06 -4.81
C LEU A 94 -9.67 -9.21 -5.79
N TYR A 95 -9.39 -10.45 -5.41
CA TYR A 95 -9.62 -11.60 -6.29
C TYR A 95 -11.11 -11.81 -6.58
N ALA A 96 -11.97 -11.69 -5.56
CA ALA A 96 -13.42 -11.76 -5.77
C ALA A 96 -13.96 -10.62 -6.64
N PHE A 97 -13.29 -9.47 -6.64
CA PHE A 97 -13.61 -8.32 -7.50
C PHE A 97 -13.17 -8.54 -8.96
N LEU A 98 -11.96 -9.07 -9.18
CA LEU A 98 -11.43 -9.43 -10.50
C LEU A 98 -12.25 -10.54 -11.19
N GLU A 99 -12.90 -11.40 -10.40
CA GLU A 99 -13.78 -12.47 -10.88
C GLU A 99 -15.21 -12.00 -11.21
N GLN A 100 -15.56 -10.71 -10.99
CA GLN A 100 -16.90 -10.20 -11.28
C GLN A 100 -17.15 -10.13 -12.80
N PRO A 101 -18.18 -10.82 -13.32
CA PRO A 101 -18.47 -10.79 -14.75
C PRO A 101 -19.10 -9.46 -15.18
N GLY A 102 -18.76 -8.99 -16.38
CA GLY A 102 -19.49 -7.92 -17.07
C GLY A 102 -19.32 -6.51 -16.51
N LEU A 103 -18.27 -6.25 -15.73
CA LEU A 103 -17.93 -4.89 -15.31
C LEU A 103 -17.43 -4.07 -16.51
N MET A 104 -18.05 -2.91 -16.75
CA MET A 104 -17.59 -1.93 -17.75
C MET A 104 -17.56 -0.51 -17.15
N PRO A 105 -16.75 -0.28 -16.10
CA PRO A 105 -16.71 1.03 -15.44
C PRO A 105 -15.87 2.03 -16.25
N ARG A 106 -16.09 3.33 -15.99
CA ARG A 106 -15.29 4.42 -16.58
C ARG A 106 -13.84 4.38 -16.12
N ALA A 107 -13.63 4.02 -14.86
CA ALA A 107 -12.32 3.78 -14.26
C ALA A 107 -12.43 2.73 -13.15
N VAL A 108 -11.30 2.20 -12.68
CA VAL A 108 -11.27 1.26 -11.56
C VAL A 108 -10.28 1.73 -10.52
N LYS A 109 -10.69 1.71 -9.25
CA LYS A 109 -9.87 2.19 -8.14
C LYS A 109 -9.22 1.03 -7.39
N GLY A 110 -7.91 1.17 -7.19
CA GLY A 110 -7.12 0.41 -6.24
C GLY A 110 -6.54 1.29 -5.14
N GLN A 111 -5.90 0.65 -4.18
CA GLN A 111 -5.19 1.32 -3.10
C GLN A 111 -4.04 0.44 -2.58
N VAL A 112 -3.00 1.09 -2.08
CA VAL A 112 -1.87 0.51 -1.35
C VAL A 112 -1.60 1.33 -0.10
N THR A 113 -1.00 0.73 0.93
CA THR A 113 -0.48 1.51 2.06
C THR A 113 0.67 2.41 1.60
N GLY A 114 0.79 3.57 2.21
CA GLY A 114 1.92 4.47 1.97
C GLY A 114 3.18 4.12 2.75
N PRO A 115 4.35 4.52 2.24
CA PRO A 115 5.66 4.19 2.79
C PRO A 115 5.89 4.76 4.19
N LEU A 116 5.39 5.97 4.49
CA LEU A 116 5.57 6.57 5.81
C LEU A 116 4.77 5.81 6.86
N SER A 117 3.47 5.58 6.59
CA SER A 117 2.58 4.85 7.50
C SER A 117 3.05 3.41 7.72
N TRP A 118 3.44 2.73 6.65
CA TRP A 118 3.89 1.33 6.77
C TRP A 118 5.23 1.25 7.51
N GLY A 119 6.22 2.03 7.09
CA GLY A 119 7.56 1.98 7.67
C GLY A 119 7.63 2.48 9.12
N LEU A 120 6.75 3.40 9.53
CA LEU A 120 6.64 3.84 10.93
C LEU A 120 5.87 2.86 11.82
N THR A 121 4.97 2.07 11.23
CA THR A 121 4.15 1.11 12.00
C THR A 121 4.84 -0.24 12.16
N VAL A 122 5.45 -0.76 11.10
CA VAL A 122 6.18 -2.04 11.16
C VAL A 122 7.53 -1.84 11.82
N THR A 123 7.85 -2.68 12.79
CA THR A 123 9.08 -2.61 13.56
C THR A 123 9.99 -3.80 13.34
N ASP A 124 11.25 -3.68 13.75
CA ASP A 124 12.12 -4.81 13.99
C ASP A 124 11.72 -5.59 15.26
N GLN A 125 12.47 -6.64 15.58
CA GLN A 125 12.33 -7.42 16.81
C GLN A 125 12.54 -6.61 18.10
N ASN A 126 13.22 -5.46 18.03
CA ASN A 126 13.49 -4.55 19.14
C ASN A 126 12.47 -3.41 19.26
N LYS A 127 11.36 -3.46 18.49
CA LYS A 127 10.30 -2.44 18.43
C LYS A 127 10.75 -1.08 17.87
N ARG A 128 11.82 -1.06 17.07
CA ARG A 128 12.25 0.13 16.31
C ARG A 128 11.58 0.10 14.95
N SER A 129 11.00 1.22 14.53
CA SER A 129 10.39 1.30 13.19
C SER A 129 11.45 1.05 12.11
N ILE A 130 11.07 0.26 11.11
CA ILE A 130 11.98 -0.14 10.02
C ILE A 130 12.37 1.04 9.13
N LEU A 131 11.58 2.12 9.12
CA LEU A 131 11.89 3.32 8.33
C LEU A 131 13.11 4.09 8.86
N TYR A 132 13.52 3.86 10.11
CA TYR A 132 14.74 4.42 10.68
C TYR A 132 16.00 3.62 10.37
N ASP A 133 15.86 2.42 9.80
CA ASP A 133 16.98 1.66 9.28
C ASP A 133 17.30 2.13 7.85
N ASP A 134 18.57 2.45 7.57
CA ASP A 134 18.96 3.04 6.29
C ASP A 134 18.70 2.09 5.10
N VAL A 135 18.80 0.78 5.31
CA VAL A 135 18.64 -0.24 4.27
C VAL A 135 17.17 -0.60 4.11
N LEU A 136 16.49 -0.95 5.20
CA LEU A 136 15.08 -1.33 5.16
C LEU A 136 14.18 -0.14 4.84
N GLY A 137 14.52 1.05 5.33
CA GLY A 137 13.81 2.28 5.01
C GLY A 137 13.87 2.63 3.52
N ASP A 138 14.97 2.34 2.84
CA ASP A 138 15.10 2.48 1.38
C ASP A 138 14.34 1.40 0.60
N ALA A 139 14.24 0.19 1.16
CA ALA A 139 13.52 -0.94 0.58
C ALA A 139 11.98 -0.78 0.67
N VAL A 140 11.47 -0.11 1.70
CA VAL A 140 10.02 0.14 1.92
C VAL A 140 9.32 0.71 0.67
N PRO A 141 9.70 1.91 0.16
CA PRO A 141 9.02 2.48 -1.00
C PRO A 141 9.22 1.64 -2.28
N LYS A 142 10.35 0.92 -2.40
CA LYS A 142 10.63 0.06 -3.56
C LYS A 142 9.71 -1.15 -3.64
N LEU A 143 9.44 -1.80 -2.50
CA LEU A 143 8.43 -2.86 -2.45
C LEU A 143 7.05 -2.30 -2.78
N LEU A 144 6.67 -1.18 -2.16
CA LEU A 144 5.33 -0.61 -2.34
C LEU A 144 5.10 -0.14 -3.79
N LYS A 145 6.13 0.35 -4.48
CA LYS A 145 6.11 0.60 -5.93
C LYS A 145 5.75 -0.66 -6.72
N LEU A 146 6.43 -1.79 -6.46
CA LEU A 146 6.14 -3.06 -7.13
C LEU A 146 4.73 -3.56 -6.79
N LYS A 147 4.26 -3.37 -5.56
CA LYS A 147 2.89 -3.71 -5.15
C LYS A 147 1.84 -2.87 -5.89
N ALA A 148 2.07 -1.56 -6.01
CA ALA A 148 1.20 -0.65 -6.73
C ALA A 148 1.13 -1.00 -8.23
N ALA A 149 2.29 -1.23 -8.85
CA ALA A 149 2.39 -1.63 -10.25
C ALA A 149 1.70 -2.98 -10.53
N TRP A 150 1.89 -3.96 -9.65
CA TRP A 150 1.22 -5.26 -9.76
C TRP A 150 -0.30 -5.12 -9.64
N GLN A 151 -0.77 -4.37 -8.64
CA GLN A 151 -2.21 -4.16 -8.43
C GLN A 151 -2.84 -3.40 -9.60
N GLU A 152 -2.17 -2.36 -10.12
CA GLU A 152 -2.61 -1.65 -11.31
C GLU A 152 -2.75 -2.58 -12.51
N LYS A 153 -1.75 -3.43 -12.75
CA LYS A 153 -1.78 -4.41 -13.84
C LYS A 153 -2.98 -5.35 -13.72
N GLU A 154 -3.27 -5.87 -12.52
CA GLU A 154 -4.45 -6.72 -12.31
C GLU A 154 -5.76 -5.97 -12.53
N LEU A 155 -5.88 -4.74 -12.01
CA LEU A 155 -7.09 -3.92 -12.18
C LEU A 155 -7.29 -3.46 -13.63
N SER A 156 -6.21 -3.30 -14.40
CA SER A 156 -6.28 -2.92 -15.83
C SER A 156 -7.06 -3.93 -16.68
N ARG A 157 -7.22 -5.17 -16.18
CA ARG A 157 -8.06 -6.22 -16.77
C ARG A 157 -9.55 -5.88 -16.74
N ILE A 158 -9.98 -5.01 -15.81
CA ILE A 158 -11.36 -4.51 -15.69
C ILE A 158 -11.55 -3.21 -16.48
N SER A 159 -10.62 -2.26 -16.35
CA SER A 159 -10.67 -1.00 -17.09
C SER A 159 -9.26 -0.46 -17.31
N ARG A 160 -8.99 0.06 -18.52
CA ARG A 160 -7.71 0.70 -18.85
C ARG A 160 -7.45 1.99 -18.07
N ASN A 161 -8.51 2.60 -17.54
CA ASN A 161 -8.41 3.80 -16.71
C ASN A 161 -8.29 3.36 -15.25
N THR A 162 -7.06 3.24 -14.78
CA THR A 162 -6.75 2.86 -13.39
C THR A 162 -6.55 4.09 -12.53
N ILE A 163 -6.96 3.98 -11.27
CA ILE A 163 -6.69 4.97 -10.22
C ILE A 163 -6.13 4.22 -9.02
N ILE A 164 -4.88 4.45 -8.65
CA ILE A 164 -4.27 3.79 -7.49
C ILE A 164 -4.00 4.83 -6.42
N PHE A 165 -4.60 4.61 -5.25
CA PHE A 165 -4.38 5.46 -4.08
C PHE A 165 -3.23 4.95 -3.22
N VAL A 166 -2.41 5.87 -2.74
CA VAL A 166 -1.46 5.64 -1.64
C VAL A 166 -2.08 6.21 -0.37
N ASP A 167 -2.42 5.32 0.56
CA ASP A 167 -3.11 5.67 1.80
C ASP A 167 -2.07 5.93 2.92
N GLU A 168 -2.02 7.16 3.42
CA GLU A 168 -1.04 7.64 4.40
C GLU A 168 -1.68 8.18 5.69
N PRO A 169 -2.32 7.34 6.54
CA PRO A 169 -2.92 7.79 7.79
C PRO A 169 -1.92 8.43 8.77
N TYR A 170 -0.65 8.00 8.80
CA TYR A 170 0.37 8.57 9.71
C TYR A 170 0.80 9.99 9.32
N MET A 171 0.48 10.47 8.12
CA MET A 171 0.71 11.88 7.77
C MET A 171 -0.06 12.83 8.69
N SER A 172 -1.20 12.42 9.23
CA SER A 172 -1.93 13.21 10.24
C SER A 172 -1.12 13.50 11.51
N ALA A 173 -0.13 12.66 11.83
CA ALA A 173 0.78 12.86 12.96
C ALA A 173 2.06 13.61 12.57
N TYR A 174 2.22 14.01 11.29
CA TYR A 174 3.48 14.53 10.77
C TYR A 174 3.95 15.79 11.52
N GLY A 175 3.08 16.78 11.69
CA GLY A 175 3.42 18.04 12.36
C GLY A 175 3.66 17.98 13.87
N SER A 176 3.40 16.84 14.54
CA SER A 176 3.52 16.73 16.01
C SER A 176 4.65 15.83 16.48
N VAL A 177 4.85 14.67 15.85
CA VAL A 177 5.80 13.65 16.32
C VAL A 177 6.78 13.22 15.22
N VAL A 178 6.32 13.14 13.97
CA VAL A 178 7.13 12.62 12.84
C VAL A 178 8.03 13.71 12.22
N ALA A 179 7.71 15.00 12.39
CA ALA A 179 8.52 16.12 11.92
C ALA A 179 9.84 16.32 12.71
N SER A 180 10.21 15.37 13.57
CA SER A 180 11.50 15.36 14.28
C SER A 180 12.43 14.27 13.71
N GLY A 181 13.73 14.57 13.61
CA GLY A 181 14.74 13.62 13.15
C GLY A 181 14.74 13.36 11.63
N ALA A 182 14.83 12.08 11.22
CA ALA A 182 15.09 11.67 9.83
C ALA A 182 14.02 12.06 8.81
N PHE A 183 12.81 12.44 9.26
CA PHE A 183 11.68 12.87 8.44
C PHE A 183 11.32 14.34 8.64
N ALA A 184 12.17 15.13 9.30
CA ALA A 184 11.96 16.57 9.48
C ALA A 184 11.95 17.37 8.16
N ARG A 185 12.41 16.76 7.06
CA ARG A 185 12.39 17.36 5.72
C ARG A 185 11.15 16.87 4.94
N PRO A 186 10.16 17.74 4.66
CA PRO A 186 9.01 17.43 3.82
C PRO A 186 9.37 16.78 2.49
N GLU A 187 10.47 17.22 1.89
CA GLU A 187 10.95 16.75 0.58
C GLU A 187 11.25 15.26 0.61
N LYS A 188 11.87 14.75 1.68
CA LYS A 188 12.17 13.32 1.81
C LYS A 188 10.90 12.48 1.89
N VAL A 189 9.86 12.99 2.55
CA VAL A 189 8.56 12.30 2.62
C VAL A 189 7.89 12.29 1.26
N ALA A 190 7.89 13.42 0.56
CA ALA A 190 7.34 13.51 -0.79
C ALA A 190 8.08 12.59 -1.77
N GLU A 191 9.41 12.52 -1.70
CA GLU A 191 10.25 11.61 -2.51
C GLU A 191 9.89 10.13 -2.28
N MET A 192 9.68 9.70 -1.02
CA MET A 192 9.27 8.32 -0.74
C MET A 192 7.90 7.98 -1.34
N ILE A 193 6.94 8.91 -1.27
CA ILE A 193 5.61 8.73 -1.85
C ILE A 193 5.72 8.71 -3.39
N ASP A 194 6.52 9.61 -3.97
CA ASP A 194 6.77 9.67 -5.40
C ASP A 194 7.44 8.41 -5.95
N GLU A 195 8.28 7.74 -5.15
CA GLU A 195 8.85 6.44 -5.51
C GLU A 195 7.76 5.37 -5.67
N VAL A 196 6.73 5.36 -4.79
CA VAL A 196 5.57 4.47 -4.96
C VAL A 196 4.77 4.87 -6.20
N PHE A 197 4.56 6.17 -6.42
CA PHE A 197 3.88 6.69 -7.62
C PHE A 197 4.60 6.35 -8.92
N ALA A 198 5.92 6.15 -8.91
CA ALA A 198 6.66 5.73 -10.10
C ALA A 198 6.24 4.35 -10.62
N GLY A 199 5.55 3.54 -9.80
CA GLY A 199 4.97 2.26 -10.20
C GLY A 199 3.56 2.36 -10.81
N ILE A 200 2.97 3.56 -10.85
CA ILE A 200 1.58 3.79 -11.27
C ILE A 200 1.59 4.57 -12.59
N SER A 201 1.02 3.97 -13.63
CA SER A 201 0.88 4.57 -14.96
C SER A 201 -0.42 5.36 -15.12
N GLY A 202 -1.48 4.95 -14.42
CA GLY A 202 -2.77 5.64 -14.37
C GLY A 202 -2.77 6.84 -13.42
N LEU A 203 -3.95 7.19 -12.90
CA LEU A 203 -4.10 8.32 -11.99
C LEU A 203 -3.59 7.96 -10.60
N LYS A 204 -2.73 8.82 -10.05
CA LYS A 204 -2.16 8.69 -8.71
C LYS A 204 -3.03 9.41 -7.70
N GLY A 205 -3.64 8.64 -6.81
CA GLY A 205 -4.36 9.17 -5.67
C GLY A 205 -3.50 9.20 -4.42
N LEU A 206 -3.72 10.18 -3.56
CA LEU A 206 -3.20 10.17 -2.19
C LEU A 206 -4.34 10.38 -1.22
N HIS A 207 -4.40 9.58 -0.16
CA HIS A 207 -5.40 9.73 0.89
C HIS A 207 -4.75 9.93 2.26
N CYS A 208 -5.26 10.91 3.03
CA CYS A 208 -4.92 11.11 4.44
C CYS A 208 -6.20 11.38 5.23
N CYS A 209 -6.46 10.59 6.29
CA CYS A 209 -7.69 10.66 7.09
C CYS A 209 -7.73 11.82 8.10
N GLY A 210 -6.63 12.55 8.30
CA GLY A 210 -6.54 13.56 9.35
C GLY A 210 -5.81 14.81 8.90
N ASN A 211 -5.92 15.86 9.72
CA ASN A 211 -5.23 17.12 9.46
C ASN A 211 -3.71 16.88 9.42
N THR A 212 -3.07 17.32 8.35
CA THR A 212 -1.63 17.14 8.10
C THR A 212 -1.07 18.44 7.54
N ASP A 213 0.26 18.54 7.45
CA ASP A 213 0.87 19.55 6.58
C ASP A 213 0.64 19.17 5.11
N TRP A 214 -0.46 19.71 4.54
CA TRP A 214 -0.85 19.49 3.15
C TRP A 214 0.21 19.97 2.16
N SER A 215 1.10 20.89 2.56
CA SER A 215 2.18 21.37 1.68
C SER A 215 3.16 20.26 1.32
N VAL A 216 3.36 19.27 2.21
CA VAL A 216 4.18 18.08 1.92
C VAL A 216 3.53 17.26 0.81
N LEU A 217 2.22 17.00 0.94
CA LEU A 217 1.47 16.16 0.01
C LEU A 217 1.33 16.81 -1.37
N LEU A 218 1.12 18.12 -1.42
CA LEU A 218 1.01 18.90 -2.66
C LEU A 218 2.35 19.04 -3.41
N LYS A 219 3.48 18.68 -2.80
CA LYS A 219 4.79 18.58 -3.49
C LYS A 219 4.97 17.26 -4.24
N THR A 220 4.15 16.25 -3.98
CA THR A 220 4.20 14.96 -4.68
C THR A 220 3.61 15.07 -6.08
N LYS A 221 3.80 14.03 -6.89
CA LYS A 221 3.23 13.88 -8.24
C LYS A 221 1.80 13.33 -8.24
N LEU A 222 1.01 13.60 -7.20
CA LEU A 222 -0.38 13.17 -7.14
C LEU A 222 -1.23 13.85 -8.22
N ASP A 223 -2.24 13.12 -8.72
CA ASP A 223 -3.29 13.65 -9.60
C ASP A 223 -4.58 13.94 -8.81
N ILE A 224 -4.81 13.16 -7.75
CA ILE A 224 -6.03 13.24 -6.93
C ILE A 224 -5.64 13.25 -5.45
N LEU A 225 -6.07 14.27 -4.72
CA LEU A 225 -5.96 14.33 -3.27
C LEU A 225 -7.31 14.01 -2.62
N SER A 226 -7.34 13.05 -1.71
CA SER A 226 -8.49 12.73 -0.87
C SER A 226 -8.15 13.04 0.59
N PHE A 227 -8.87 13.98 1.18
CA PHE A 227 -8.72 14.39 2.56
C PHE A 227 -10.05 14.21 3.30
N ASP A 228 -9.98 13.94 4.60
CA ASP A 228 -11.15 14.05 5.48
C ASP A 228 -11.34 15.53 5.85
N ALA A 229 -12.58 16.03 5.77
CA ALA A 229 -12.92 17.44 5.88
C ALA A 229 -13.85 17.72 7.08
#